data_AF-A0A0F9WHP6-F1
#
_entry.id   AF-A0A0F9WHP6-F1
#
_cell.length_a   1.000
_cell.length_b   1.000
_cell.length_c   1.000
_cell.angle_alpha   90.00
_cell.angle_beta   90.00
_cell.angle_gamma   90.00
#
_symmetry.space_group_name_H-M   'P 1'
#
loop_
_entity.id
_entity.type
_entity.pdbx_description
1 polymer ?
#
loop_
_entity_poly.entity_id
_entity_poly.type
_entity_poly.pdbx_seq_one_letter_code
_entity_poly.pdbx_strand_id
1 'polypeptide(L)'
;MTSHPKTQLVRYEAARQALQAARDVDEVKDIRDKAVAMQSYAKQAKDPKMEMWAAEIRLRAEVRAGAMLAEMDKAPGKRTDLVPKKDQVDDRPTLADIGISKKESSQWQRAASVPEEEREAAIEEGYEKGKAATAEQLAAKATRSTVSKKKKDANAALEETNPTLPVPDRKYHCIVIDPPWPMKKIDRDVRQNQADFDYPTMDEAELVKMDIPAADDCHLFLWTTHKFLPMALRLLDKWKFKYVCAFVWHKPGGFQPVGLPQYNCEFALYARKGAPEFVETKDFFCCFNAPRREHSRKPDAFYETVRRVCDSPRLDMFSREARTGFDQFGNETDKFPEAP
;
A
#
# COMPACT_ATOMS: atom_id res chain seq x y z
N MET A 1 -16.76 26.90 40.66
CA MET A 1 -16.60 28.19 39.96
C MET A 1 -17.04 28.01 38.52
N THR A 2 -18.28 28.37 38.20
CA THR A 2 -18.83 28.29 36.83
C THR A 2 -18.24 29.40 35.98
N SER A 3 -17.16 29.10 35.27
CA SER A 3 -16.59 29.97 34.23
C SER A 3 -17.68 30.25 33.18
N HIS A 4 -17.98 31.52 32.93
CA HIS A 4 -19.04 31.92 32.00
C HIS A 4 -18.66 31.57 30.55
N PRO A 5 -19.62 31.18 29.68
CA PRO A 5 -19.34 30.77 28.30
C PRO A 5 -18.58 31.82 27.46
N LYS A 6 -18.78 33.12 27.75
CA LYS A 6 -18.02 34.22 27.13
C LYS A 6 -16.53 34.19 27.52
N THR A 7 -16.21 33.89 28.77
CA THR A 7 -14.82 33.83 29.26
C THR A 7 -14.06 32.65 28.65
N GLN A 8 -14.73 31.53 28.40
CA GLN A 8 -14.11 30.38 27.74
C GLN A 8 -13.80 30.67 26.27
N LEU A 9 -14.70 31.35 25.55
CA LEU A 9 -14.48 31.76 24.14
C LEU A 9 -13.31 32.74 24.01
N VAL A 10 -13.23 33.75 24.89
CA VAL A 10 -12.12 34.71 24.92
C VAL A 10 -10.77 34.01 25.14
N ARG A 11 -10.71 32.99 26.01
CA ARG A 11 -9.48 32.21 26.23
C ARG A 11 -9.09 31.35 25.03
N TYR A 12 -10.08 30.80 24.32
CA TYR A 12 -9.85 30.06 23.09
C TYR A 12 -9.31 30.97 21.97
N GLU A 13 -9.90 32.14 21.78
CA GLU A 13 -9.41 33.14 20.81
C GLU A 13 -8.00 33.63 21.16
N ALA A 14 -7.72 33.89 22.44
CA ALA A 14 -6.39 34.27 22.90
C ALA A 14 -5.35 33.17 22.62
N ALA A 15 -5.72 31.89 22.78
CA ALA A 15 -4.84 30.77 22.45
C ALA A 15 -4.53 30.69 20.95
N ARG A 16 -5.51 30.97 20.08
CA ARG A 16 -5.28 31.05 18.62
C ARG A 16 -4.33 32.18 18.24
N GLN A 17 -4.53 33.36 18.84
CA GLN A 17 -3.66 34.52 18.61
C GLN A 17 -2.24 34.25 19.09
N ALA A 18 -2.08 33.63 20.27
CA ALA A 18 -0.76 33.24 20.79
C ALA A 18 -0.03 32.27 19.85
N LEU A 19 -0.73 31.30 19.26
CA LEU A 19 -0.13 30.38 18.27
C LEU A 19 0.35 31.09 17.00
N GLN A 20 -0.38 32.10 16.55
CA GLN A 20 0.00 32.88 15.38
C GLN A 20 1.20 33.80 15.66
N ALA A 21 1.27 34.34 16.88
CA ALA A 21 2.36 35.22 17.32
C ALA A 21 3.65 34.46 17.64
N ALA A 22 3.57 33.17 17.98
CA ALA A 22 4.71 32.34 18.32
C ALA A 22 5.71 32.27 17.16
N ARG A 23 6.98 32.51 17.49
CA ARG A 23 8.11 32.58 16.56
C ARG A 23 9.02 31.37 16.66
N ASP A 24 9.03 30.71 17.82
CA ASP A 24 9.88 29.58 18.10
C ASP A 24 9.08 28.31 18.42
N VAL A 25 9.71 27.15 18.19
CA VAL A 25 9.05 25.84 18.33
C VAL A 25 8.70 25.53 19.79
N ASP A 26 9.51 26.00 20.73
CA ASP A 26 9.29 25.89 22.17
C ASP A 26 8.06 26.70 22.63
N GLU A 27 7.87 27.92 22.14
CA GLU A 27 6.67 28.74 22.40
C GLU A 27 5.40 28.02 21.91
N VAL A 28 5.46 27.44 20.72
CA VAL A 28 4.34 26.66 20.16
C VAL A 28 4.09 25.40 20.99
N LYS A 29 5.16 24.72 21.42
CA LYS A 29 5.06 23.52 22.27
C LYS A 29 4.45 23.83 23.63
N ASP A 30 4.79 24.96 24.24
CA ASP A 30 4.19 25.39 25.51
C ASP A 30 2.67 25.59 25.38
N ILE A 31 2.22 26.17 24.28
CA ILE A 31 0.78 26.32 24.01
C ILE A 31 0.13 24.95 23.78
N ARG A 32 0.80 24.04 23.06
CA ARG A 32 0.36 22.66 22.86
C ARG A 32 0.19 21.94 24.19
N ASP A 33 1.17 22.01 25.08
CA ASP A 33 1.17 21.28 26.36
C ASP A 33 0.08 21.80 27.29
N LYS A 34 -0.13 23.13 27.31
CA LYS A 34 -1.28 23.74 28.00
C LYS A 34 -2.61 23.25 27.43
N ALA A 35 -2.73 23.12 26.12
CA ALA A 35 -3.93 22.61 25.47
C ALA A 35 -4.18 21.12 25.80
N VAL A 36 -3.15 20.29 25.85
CA VAL A 36 -3.26 18.87 26.28
C VAL A 36 -3.73 18.75 27.73
N ALA A 37 -3.18 19.56 28.62
CA ALA A 37 -3.61 19.61 30.01
C ALA A 37 -5.09 20.05 30.09
N MET A 38 -5.46 21.12 29.38
CA MET A 38 -6.84 21.61 29.32
C MET A 38 -7.82 20.55 28.79
N GLN A 39 -7.45 19.83 27.73
CA GLN A 39 -8.26 18.75 27.16
C GLN A 39 -8.51 17.65 28.21
N SER A 40 -7.47 17.29 28.96
CA SER A 40 -7.56 16.27 30.01
C SER A 40 -8.48 16.71 31.16
N TYR A 41 -8.39 17.97 31.59
CA TYR A 41 -9.29 18.54 32.59
C TYR A 41 -10.73 18.65 32.11
N ALA A 42 -10.94 19.10 30.87
CA ALA A 42 -12.27 19.21 30.26
C ALA A 42 -12.98 17.86 30.19
N LYS A 43 -12.23 16.80 29.83
CA LYS A 43 -12.73 15.42 29.81
C LYS A 43 -13.16 14.94 31.20
N GLN A 44 -12.36 15.22 32.23
CA GLN A 44 -12.70 14.88 33.62
C GLN A 44 -13.94 15.66 34.11
N ALA A 45 -14.04 16.93 33.72
CA ALA A 45 -15.18 17.79 34.02
C ALA A 45 -16.44 17.48 33.17
N LYS A 46 -16.34 16.56 32.19
CA LYS A 46 -17.38 16.25 31.21
C LYS A 46 -17.88 17.49 30.46
N ASP A 47 -16.95 18.37 30.09
CA ASP A 47 -17.19 19.56 29.26
C ASP A 47 -16.76 19.27 27.81
N PRO A 48 -17.68 18.74 26.95
CA PRO A 48 -17.33 18.33 25.59
C PRO A 48 -16.93 19.52 24.70
N LYS A 49 -17.43 20.72 25.02
CA LYS A 49 -17.12 21.94 24.27
C LYS A 49 -15.69 22.39 24.54
N MET A 50 -15.29 22.41 25.81
CA MET A 50 -13.92 22.73 26.19
C MET A 50 -12.92 21.65 25.74
N GLU A 51 -13.34 20.38 25.76
CA GLU A 51 -12.52 19.27 25.23
C GLU A 51 -12.24 19.46 23.74
N MET A 52 -13.26 19.81 22.95
CA MET A 52 -13.13 20.06 21.52
C MET A 52 -12.23 21.27 21.23
N TRP A 53 -12.44 22.40 21.91
CA TRP A 53 -11.60 23.59 21.76
C TRP A 53 -10.14 23.34 22.11
N ALA A 54 -9.88 22.63 23.21
CA ALA A 54 -8.52 22.28 23.61
C ALA A 54 -7.86 21.34 22.59
N ALA A 55 -8.61 20.37 22.05
CA ALA A 55 -8.12 19.47 21.02
C ALA A 55 -7.78 20.20 19.71
N GLU A 56 -8.59 21.19 19.32
CA GLU A 56 -8.31 22.01 18.13
C GLU A 56 -7.05 22.87 18.31
N ILE A 57 -6.91 23.56 19.45
CA ILE A 57 -5.71 24.35 19.75
C ILE A 57 -4.47 23.47 19.72
N ARG A 58 -4.56 22.27 20.33
CA ARG A 58 -3.49 21.28 20.27
C ARG A 58 -3.13 20.92 18.83
N LEU A 59 -4.11 20.59 17.99
CA LEU A 59 -3.87 20.24 16.58
C LEU A 59 -3.19 21.40 15.82
N ARG A 60 -3.68 22.63 15.99
CA ARG A 60 -3.11 23.82 15.35
C ARG A 60 -1.67 24.06 15.80
N ALA A 61 -1.37 23.84 17.08
CA ALA A 61 -0.02 23.92 17.62
C ALA A 61 0.91 22.84 17.03
N GLU A 62 0.45 21.59 16.97
CA GLU A 62 1.20 20.47 16.37
C GLU A 62 1.51 20.74 14.89
N VAL A 63 0.55 21.27 14.12
CA VAL A 63 0.75 21.66 12.70
C VAL A 63 1.75 22.81 12.57
N ARG A 64 1.65 23.85 13.41
CA ARG A 64 2.56 25.01 13.41
C ARG A 64 3.99 24.60 13.74
N ALA A 65 4.17 23.79 14.79
CA ALA A 65 5.46 23.23 15.16
C ALA A 65 6.04 22.37 14.03
N GLY A 66 5.20 21.58 13.36
CA GLY A 66 5.59 20.80 12.19
C GLY A 66 6.13 21.65 11.03
N ALA A 67 5.47 22.78 10.73
CA ALA A 67 5.92 23.70 9.70
C ALA A 67 7.29 24.33 10.05
N MET A 68 7.44 24.83 11.28
CA MET A 68 8.71 25.40 11.76
C MET A 68 9.84 24.36 11.74
N LEU A 69 9.59 23.15 12.22
CA LEU A 69 10.57 22.05 12.22
C LEU A 69 10.98 21.62 10.80
N ALA A 70 10.15 21.87 9.77
CA ALA A 70 10.49 21.56 8.39
C ALA A 70 11.44 22.60 7.78
N GLU A 71 11.38 23.85 8.25
CA GLU A 71 12.24 24.95 7.83
C GLU A 71 13.59 25.00 8.59
N MET A 72 13.69 24.35 9.75
CA MET A 72 14.92 24.28 10.52
C MET A 72 16.02 23.48 9.81
N ASP A 73 17.24 24.01 9.81
CA ASP A 73 18.43 23.33 9.32
C ASP A 73 18.72 22.06 10.12
N LYS A 74 18.74 20.91 9.44
CA LYS A 74 19.04 19.63 10.08
C LYS A 74 20.52 19.58 10.49
N ALA A 75 20.76 19.20 11.74
CA ALA A 75 22.11 18.85 12.18
C ALA A 75 22.64 17.67 11.34
N PRO A 76 23.92 17.70 10.89
CA PRO A 76 24.51 16.60 10.15
C PRO A 76 24.47 15.35 11.03
N GLY A 77 23.94 14.26 10.47
CA GLY A 77 23.88 12.98 11.19
C GLY A 77 25.28 12.53 11.61
N LYS A 78 25.48 12.32 12.91
CA LYS A 78 26.75 11.80 13.43
C LYS A 78 26.87 10.32 13.07
N ARG A 79 27.73 9.98 12.12
CA ARG A 79 28.24 8.61 11.92
C ARG A 79 29.20 8.30 13.07
N THR A 80 28.75 7.53 14.05
CA THR A 80 29.50 7.23 15.30
C THR A 80 30.59 6.18 15.11
N ASP A 81 30.78 5.69 13.89
CA ASP A 81 31.64 4.56 13.52
C ASP A 81 33.06 4.95 13.10
N LEU A 82 33.35 6.23 12.81
CA LEU A 82 34.61 6.59 12.13
C LEU A 82 35.45 7.74 12.72
N VAL A 83 35.00 8.49 13.75
CA VAL A 83 35.79 9.63 14.28
C VAL A 83 35.73 9.73 15.82
N PRO A 84 36.87 9.82 16.54
CA PRO A 84 36.90 10.05 17.97
C PRO A 84 36.39 11.46 18.32
N LYS A 85 35.75 11.59 19.49
CA LYS A 85 35.30 12.86 20.10
C LYS A 85 36.36 13.96 19.98
N LYS A 86 36.19 14.92 19.07
CA LYS A 86 36.70 16.29 19.23
C LYS A 86 35.88 17.32 18.44
N ASP A 87 35.37 18.28 19.19
CA ASP A 87 35.20 19.70 18.88
C ASP A 87 34.48 20.10 17.57
N GLN A 88 33.28 19.58 17.36
CA GLN A 88 32.24 20.36 16.69
C GLN A 88 31.06 20.51 17.65
N VAL A 89 31.05 21.64 18.35
CA VAL A 89 29.86 22.08 19.08
C VAL A 89 28.91 22.61 18.02
N ASP A 90 27.93 21.79 17.67
CA ASP A 90 26.79 22.23 16.87
C ASP A 90 25.79 22.83 17.86
N ASP A 91 25.78 24.17 17.96
CA ASP A 91 24.92 24.92 18.89
C ASP A 91 23.44 24.92 18.46
N ARG A 92 23.07 24.23 17.38
CA ARG A 92 21.68 24.09 16.97
C ARG A 92 20.91 23.24 17.97
N PRO A 93 19.75 23.70 18.46
CA PRO A 93 18.94 22.96 19.41
C PRO A 93 18.49 21.63 18.79
N THR A 94 18.74 20.53 19.49
CA THR A 94 18.25 19.22 19.07
C THR A 94 16.77 19.09 19.40
N LEU A 95 16.08 18.15 18.74
CA LEU A 95 14.70 17.81 19.08
C LEU A 95 14.55 17.44 20.57
N ALA A 96 15.57 16.83 21.17
CA ALA A 96 15.57 16.48 22.59
C ALA A 96 15.64 17.72 23.48
N ASP A 97 16.40 18.75 23.09
CA ASP A 97 16.52 20.01 23.84
C ASP A 97 15.19 20.79 23.84
N ILE A 98 14.41 20.66 22.78
CA ILE A 98 13.06 21.25 22.65
C ILE A 98 11.99 20.32 23.27
N GLY A 99 12.36 19.14 23.74
CA GLY A 99 11.44 18.18 24.38
C GLY A 99 10.43 17.55 23.41
N ILE A 100 10.82 17.36 22.15
CA ILE A 100 10.01 16.74 21.09
C ILE A 100 10.66 15.43 20.65
N SER A 101 9.92 14.33 20.59
CA SER A 101 10.46 13.08 20.07
C SER A 101 10.60 13.10 18.53
N LYS A 102 11.49 12.27 17.98
CA LYS A 102 11.60 12.09 16.52
C LYS A 102 10.28 11.66 15.88
N LYS A 103 9.47 10.86 16.61
CA LYS A 103 8.16 10.39 16.15
C LYS A 103 7.16 11.55 16.06
N GLU A 104 7.10 12.39 17.09
CA GLU A 104 6.26 13.59 17.11
C GLU A 104 6.66 14.57 16.02
N SER A 105 7.96 14.88 15.91
CA SER A 105 8.49 15.76 14.85
C SER A 105 8.09 15.26 13.45
N SER A 106 8.29 13.97 13.16
CA SER A 106 7.89 13.37 11.86
C SER A 106 6.38 13.42 11.62
N GLN A 107 5.58 13.19 12.65
CA GLN A 107 4.12 13.25 12.55
C GLN A 107 3.64 14.69 12.29
N TRP A 108 4.17 15.66 13.03
CA TRP A 108 3.81 17.07 12.93
C TRP A 108 4.20 17.66 11.58
N GLN A 109 5.42 17.38 11.08
CA GLN A 109 5.86 17.81 9.75
C GLN A 109 4.93 17.26 8.64
N ARG A 110 4.50 15.99 8.74
CA ARG A 110 3.54 15.40 7.79
C ARG A 110 2.13 15.96 7.91
N ALA A 111 1.69 16.31 9.12
CA ALA A 111 0.42 16.99 9.30
C ALA A 111 0.46 18.42 8.71
N ALA A 112 1.60 19.10 8.82
CA ALA A 112 1.82 20.43 8.28
C ALA A 112 1.87 20.45 6.74
N SER A 113 2.33 19.37 6.10
CA SER A 113 2.35 19.26 4.65
C SER A 113 0.97 19.05 4.00
N VAL A 114 -0.08 18.77 4.79
CA VAL A 114 -1.47 18.76 4.30
C VAL A 114 -1.90 20.19 3.99
N PRO A 115 -2.52 20.48 2.82
CA PRO A 115 -3.01 21.82 2.49
C PRO A 115 -3.93 22.41 3.55
N GLU A 116 -3.88 23.72 3.76
CA GLU A 116 -4.66 24.41 4.80
C GLU A 116 -6.17 24.16 4.68
N GLU A 117 -6.71 24.24 3.46
CA GLU A 117 -8.11 23.93 3.17
C GLU A 117 -8.53 22.55 3.65
N GLU A 118 -7.68 21.54 3.43
CA GLU A 118 -7.96 20.17 3.86
C GLU A 118 -7.87 20.00 5.38
N ARG A 119 -7.03 20.79 6.05
CA ARG A 119 -6.92 20.77 7.52
C ARG A 119 -8.15 21.43 8.16
N GLU A 120 -8.59 22.57 7.64
CA GLU A 120 -9.80 23.24 8.14
C GLU A 120 -11.05 22.39 7.91
N ALA A 121 -11.18 21.74 6.74
CA ALA A 121 -12.27 20.79 6.47
C ALA A 121 -12.27 19.61 7.46
N ALA A 122 -11.09 19.09 7.83
CA ALA A 122 -10.99 18.01 8.83
C ALA A 122 -11.39 18.48 10.23
N ILE A 123 -11.10 19.73 10.59
CA ILE A 123 -11.55 20.33 11.86
C ILE A 123 -13.08 20.44 11.87
N GLU A 124 -13.68 20.98 10.80
CA GLU A 124 -15.13 21.14 10.65
C GLU A 124 -15.86 19.79 10.73
N GLU A 125 -15.40 18.79 9.96
CA GLU A 125 -15.92 17.42 10.02
C GLU A 125 -15.83 16.83 11.45
N GLY A 126 -14.76 17.19 12.18
CA GLY A 126 -14.58 16.79 13.57
C GLY A 126 -15.63 17.40 14.52
N TYR A 127 -16.03 18.65 14.28
CA TYR A 127 -17.12 19.29 15.02
C TYR A 127 -18.46 18.63 14.71
N GLU A 128 -18.76 18.36 13.44
CA GLU A 128 -20.01 17.68 13.03
C GLU A 128 -20.15 16.29 13.66
N LYS A 129 -19.03 15.55 13.73
CA LYS A 129 -19.00 14.18 14.26
C LYS A 129 -18.77 14.11 15.77
N GLY A 130 -18.59 15.26 16.44
CA GLY A 130 -18.27 15.32 17.87
C GLY A 130 -16.92 14.64 18.22
N LYS A 131 -16.00 14.54 17.26
CA LYS A 131 -14.69 13.90 17.43
C LYS A 131 -13.60 14.75 16.80
N ALA A 132 -12.77 15.37 17.65
CA ALA A 132 -11.70 16.26 17.22
C ALA A 132 -10.73 15.60 16.23
N ALA A 133 -10.34 16.34 15.20
CA ALA A 133 -9.28 15.95 14.28
C ALA A 133 -7.92 15.90 15.00
N THR A 134 -7.02 15.03 14.55
CA THR A 134 -5.68 14.88 15.14
C THR A 134 -4.58 14.97 14.09
N ALA A 135 -3.38 15.38 14.52
CA ALA A 135 -2.21 15.43 13.63
C ALA A 135 -1.86 14.04 13.06
N GLU A 136 -2.21 12.96 13.77
CA GLU A 136 -2.03 11.59 13.30
C GLU A 136 -2.88 11.29 12.07
N GLN A 137 -4.16 11.66 12.12
CA GLN A 137 -5.09 11.47 11.01
C GLN A 137 -4.65 12.26 9.77
N LEU A 138 -4.25 13.52 9.97
CA LEU A 138 -3.73 14.37 8.90
C LEU A 138 -2.42 13.81 8.31
N ALA A 139 -1.47 13.40 9.14
CA ALA A 139 -0.21 12.79 8.70
C ALA A 139 -0.43 11.48 7.91
N ALA A 140 -1.41 10.67 8.31
CA ALA A 140 -1.80 9.46 7.58
C ALA A 140 -2.44 9.79 6.22
N LYS A 141 -3.28 10.84 6.16
CA LYS A 141 -3.88 11.33 4.91
C LYS A 141 -2.83 11.87 3.94
N ALA A 142 -1.86 12.64 4.43
CA ALA A 142 -0.71 13.12 3.66
C ALA A 142 0.04 11.95 3.03
N THR A 143 0.42 10.95 3.85
CA THR A 143 1.15 9.76 3.40
C THR A 143 0.39 9.00 2.30
N ARG A 144 -0.93 8.81 2.47
CA ARG A 144 -1.78 8.16 1.45
C ARG A 144 -1.85 8.97 0.15
N SER A 145 -1.97 10.30 0.24
CA SER A 145 -1.99 11.19 -0.92
C SER A 145 -0.67 11.18 -1.69
N THR A 146 0.47 11.24 -1.01
CA THR A 146 1.80 11.18 -1.65
C THR A 146 2.04 9.84 -2.33
N VAL A 147 1.66 8.73 -1.69
CA VAL A 147 1.75 7.39 -2.27
C VAL A 147 0.82 7.25 -3.48
N SER A 148 -0.40 7.78 -3.39
CA SER A 148 -1.36 7.75 -4.51
C SER A 148 -0.88 8.59 -5.70
N LYS A 149 -0.29 9.77 -5.45
CA LYS A 149 0.26 10.63 -6.49
C LYS A 149 1.50 10.00 -7.13
N LYS A 150 2.44 9.48 -6.34
CA LYS A 150 3.61 8.73 -6.84
C LYS A 150 3.21 7.49 -7.66
N LYS A 151 2.15 6.79 -7.27
CA LYS A 151 1.61 5.65 -8.03
C LYS A 151 0.94 6.08 -9.34
N LYS A 152 0.25 7.23 -9.34
CA LYS A 152 -0.36 7.80 -10.54
C LYS A 152 0.71 8.28 -11.54
N ASP A 153 1.74 8.96 -11.04
CA ASP A 153 2.84 9.47 -11.86
C ASP A 153 3.70 8.31 -12.40
N ALA A 154 3.92 7.25 -11.61
CA ALA A 154 4.57 6.03 -12.09
C ALA A 154 3.73 5.28 -13.15
N ASN A 155 2.41 5.21 -12.97
CA ASN A 155 1.52 4.62 -13.97
C ASN A 155 1.45 5.46 -15.27
N ALA A 156 1.43 6.80 -15.17
CA ALA A 156 1.43 7.69 -16.33
C ALA A 156 2.76 7.68 -17.09
N ALA A 157 3.89 7.61 -16.37
CA ALA A 157 5.21 7.43 -16.98
C ALA A 157 5.34 6.06 -17.67
N LEU A 158 4.65 5.04 -17.17
CA LEU A 158 4.57 3.72 -17.79
C LEU A 158 3.62 3.68 -19.00
N GLU A 159 2.54 4.48 -19.02
CA GLU A 159 1.66 4.60 -20.20
C GLU A 159 2.38 5.20 -21.42
N GLU A 160 3.31 6.15 -21.22
CA GLU A 160 4.16 6.67 -22.32
C GLU A 160 5.21 5.66 -22.82
N THR A 161 5.58 4.67 -22.00
CA THR A 161 6.55 3.62 -22.36
C THR A 161 5.94 2.26 -22.58
N ASN A 162 4.60 2.14 -22.62
CA ASN A 162 3.93 0.89 -22.91
C ASN A 162 3.75 0.82 -24.43
N PRO A 163 4.66 0.18 -25.21
CA PRO A 163 4.21 -0.31 -26.49
C PRO A 163 3.03 -1.22 -26.15
N THR A 164 1.83 -0.91 -26.65
CA THR A 164 0.75 -1.88 -26.73
C THR A 164 1.35 -3.09 -27.42
N LEU A 165 1.82 -4.07 -26.64
CA LEU A 165 2.37 -5.30 -27.18
C LEU A 165 1.23 -5.88 -28.01
N PRO A 166 1.41 -6.04 -29.33
CA PRO A 166 0.34 -6.57 -30.16
C PRO A 166 -0.03 -7.92 -29.57
N VAL A 167 -1.32 -8.09 -29.25
CA VAL A 167 -1.88 -9.40 -28.93
C VAL A 167 -1.40 -10.35 -30.03
N PRO A 168 -0.82 -11.51 -29.70
CA PRO A 168 -0.32 -12.40 -30.74
C PRO A 168 -1.44 -12.66 -31.77
N ASP A 169 -1.13 -12.54 -33.07
CA ASP A 169 -2.10 -12.72 -34.17
C ASP A 169 -2.55 -14.18 -34.35
N ARG A 170 -2.35 -14.99 -33.31
CA ARG A 170 -2.60 -16.42 -33.25
C ARG A 170 -3.52 -16.73 -32.06
N LYS A 171 -4.45 -17.66 -32.26
CA LYS A 171 -5.28 -18.20 -31.18
C LYS A 171 -4.61 -19.42 -30.51
N TYR A 172 -4.81 -19.55 -29.20
CA TYR A 172 -4.16 -20.56 -28.35
C TYR A 172 -5.12 -21.64 -27.86
N HIS A 173 -4.65 -22.89 -27.83
CA HIS A 173 -5.38 -24.02 -27.25
C HIS A 173 -5.19 -24.13 -25.74
N CYS A 174 -4.15 -23.51 -25.19
CA CYS A 174 -3.96 -23.41 -23.75
C CYS A 174 -3.32 -22.08 -23.35
N ILE A 175 -3.88 -21.42 -22.35
CA ILE A 175 -3.44 -20.11 -21.87
C ILE A 175 -3.22 -20.19 -20.36
N VAL A 176 -2.06 -19.76 -19.89
CA VAL A 176 -1.75 -19.52 -18.49
C VAL A 176 -1.75 -18.01 -18.26
N ILE A 177 -2.40 -17.54 -17.20
CA ILE A 177 -2.46 -16.12 -16.85
C ILE A 177 -2.10 -15.96 -15.37
N ASP A 178 -1.11 -15.10 -15.08
CA ASP A 178 -0.78 -14.66 -13.71
C ASP A 178 -1.00 -13.14 -13.57
N PRO A 179 -2.25 -12.68 -13.34
CA PRO A 179 -2.56 -11.26 -13.42
C PRO A 179 -1.79 -10.43 -12.41
N PRO A 180 -1.45 -9.17 -12.75
CA PRO A 180 -0.88 -8.21 -11.81
C PRO A 180 -1.97 -7.69 -10.86
N TRP A 181 -2.45 -8.54 -9.95
CA TRP A 181 -3.57 -8.26 -9.05
C TRP A 181 -3.42 -6.91 -8.30
N PRO A 182 -4.52 -6.20 -7.97
CA PRO A 182 -4.49 -4.88 -7.31
C PRO A 182 -4.13 -5.00 -5.82
N MET A 183 -2.87 -5.35 -5.54
CA MET A 183 -2.34 -5.38 -4.19
C MET A 183 -2.14 -3.95 -3.68
N LYS A 184 -2.88 -3.60 -2.63
CA LYS A 184 -2.61 -2.42 -1.80
C LYS A 184 -1.61 -2.84 -0.70
N LYS A 185 -0.52 -2.08 -0.52
CA LYS A 185 0.41 -2.28 0.61
C LYS A 185 -0.39 -2.23 1.91
N ILE A 186 -0.21 -3.24 2.77
CA ILE A 186 -0.70 -3.17 4.15
C ILE A 186 0.47 -2.62 4.95
N ASP A 187 0.48 -1.31 5.19
CA ASP A 187 1.42 -0.72 6.15
C ASP A 187 1.19 -1.35 7.52
N ARG A 188 2.24 -1.94 8.09
CA ARG A 188 2.25 -2.43 9.45
C ARG A 188 3.34 -1.70 10.20
N ASP A 189 2.99 -1.07 11.31
CA ASP A 189 3.88 -0.29 12.17
C ASP A 189 5.13 -1.05 12.70
N VAL A 190 5.20 -2.37 12.52
CA VAL A 190 6.14 -3.23 13.27
C VAL A 190 7.24 -3.87 12.41
N ARG A 191 7.32 -3.62 11.09
CA ARG A 191 8.39 -4.21 10.26
C ARG A 191 8.91 -3.22 9.20
N GLN A 192 10.03 -2.57 9.51
CA GLN A 192 10.70 -1.55 8.68
C GLN A 192 11.34 -2.07 7.38
N ASN A 193 11.44 -3.38 7.14
CA ASN A 193 12.16 -3.96 5.99
C ASN A 193 11.29 -4.87 5.12
N GLN A 194 10.24 -4.35 4.48
CA GLN A 194 9.72 -5.00 3.28
C GLN A 194 10.38 -4.35 2.06
N ALA A 195 11.07 -5.16 1.26
CA ALA A 195 11.63 -4.77 -0.02
C ALA A 195 10.55 -4.10 -0.89
N ASP A 196 10.93 -3.04 -1.59
CA ASP A 196 10.01 -2.25 -2.40
C ASP A 196 9.29 -3.10 -3.46
N PHE A 197 7.98 -3.24 -3.31
CA PHE A 197 7.10 -3.81 -4.34
C PHE A 197 6.71 -2.68 -5.30
N ASP A 198 7.49 -2.48 -6.35
CA ASP A 198 7.20 -1.52 -7.41
C ASP A 198 6.95 -2.27 -8.72
N TYR A 199 5.85 -3.05 -8.76
CA TYR A 199 5.32 -3.55 -10.02
C TYR A 199 3.93 -2.98 -10.26
N PRO A 200 3.63 -2.56 -11.51
CA PRO A 200 2.31 -2.05 -11.85
C PRO A 200 1.26 -3.12 -11.58
N THR A 201 0.11 -2.69 -11.08
CA THR A 201 -1.04 -3.54 -10.78
C THR A 201 -2.21 -3.10 -11.63
N MET A 202 -2.99 -4.05 -12.15
CA MET A 202 -4.24 -3.77 -12.86
C MET A 202 -5.44 -3.95 -11.93
N ASP A 203 -6.44 -3.09 -12.08
CA ASP A 203 -7.74 -3.26 -11.43
C ASP A 203 -8.64 -4.24 -12.20
N GLU A 204 -9.79 -4.58 -11.61
CA GLU A 204 -10.72 -5.53 -12.23
C GLU A 204 -11.30 -5.00 -13.55
N ALA A 205 -11.52 -3.69 -13.68
CA ALA A 205 -12.07 -3.09 -14.89
C ALA A 205 -11.09 -3.10 -16.06
N GLU A 206 -9.79 -2.98 -15.77
CA GLU A 206 -8.70 -3.14 -16.74
C GLU A 206 -8.56 -4.61 -17.16
N LEU A 207 -8.54 -5.53 -16.19
CA LEU A 207 -8.41 -6.98 -16.48
C LEU A 207 -9.57 -7.52 -17.32
N VAL A 208 -10.80 -7.06 -17.07
CA VAL A 208 -11.98 -7.47 -17.86
C VAL A 208 -11.86 -7.05 -19.33
N LYS A 209 -11.18 -5.96 -19.65
CA LYS A 209 -11.02 -5.45 -21.03
C LYS A 209 -9.96 -6.19 -21.83
N MET A 210 -9.17 -7.05 -21.21
CA MET A 210 -8.16 -7.83 -21.92
C MET A 210 -8.82 -8.73 -22.97
N ASP A 211 -8.30 -8.68 -24.20
CA ASP A 211 -8.62 -9.69 -25.21
C ASP A 211 -7.80 -10.95 -24.92
N ILE A 212 -8.49 -12.05 -24.65
CA ILE A 212 -7.86 -13.34 -24.40
C ILE A 212 -7.80 -14.07 -25.76
N PRO A 213 -6.61 -14.32 -26.34
CA PRO A 213 -6.47 -14.90 -27.68
C PRO A 213 -6.75 -16.41 -27.68
N ALA A 214 -7.93 -16.81 -27.21
CA ALA A 214 -8.35 -18.20 -27.08
C ALA A 214 -8.92 -18.75 -28.39
N ALA A 215 -8.52 -19.98 -28.75
CA ALA A 215 -9.21 -20.78 -29.76
C ALA A 215 -10.66 -21.09 -29.34
N ASP A 216 -11.42 -21.77 -30.19
CA ASP A 216 -12.79 -22.17 -29.87
C ASP A 216 -12.81 -23.22 -28.74
N ASP A 217 -11.87 -24.16 -28.80
CA ASP A 217 -11.54 -25.10 -27.74
C ASP A 217 -10.22 -24.70 -27.07
N CYS A 218 -10.30 -24.24 -25.83
CA CYS A 218 -9.18 -23.66 -25.12
C CYS A 218 -9.18 -23.97 -23.61
N HIS A 219 -8.06 -24.47 -23.11
CA HIS A 219 -7.76 -24.58 -21.69
C HIS A 219 -7.28 -23.23 -21.15
N LEU A 220 -7.75 -22.83 -19.97
CA LEU A 220 -7.24 -21.65 -19.27
C LEU A 220 -6.88 -21.98 -17.84
N PHE A 221 -5.66 -21.61 -17.44
CA PHE A 221 -5.17 -21.70 -16.07
C PHE A 221 -4.92 -20.30 -15.51
N LEU A 222 -5.73 -19.87 -14.54
CA LEU A 222 -5.66 -18.54 -13.95
C LEU A 222 -5.06 -18.60 -12.55
N TRP A 223 -3.84 -18.09 -12.39
CA TRP A 223 -3.18 -18.01 -11.08
C TRP A 223 -3.84 -16.98 -10.17
N THR A 224 -4.10 -17.36 -8.93
CA THR A 224 -4.70 -16.47 -7.92
C THR A 224 -4.31 -16.88 -6.50
N THR A 225 -4.70 -16.04 -5.54
CA THR A 225 -4.49 -16.27 -4.09
C THR A 225 -5.84 -16.23 -3.38
N HIS A 226 -5.88 -16.61 -2.09
CA HIS A 226 -7.10 -16.52 -1.28
C HIS A 226 -7.83 -15.17 -1.40
N LYS A 227 -7.09 -14.06 -1.46
CA LYS A 227 -7.66 -12.71 -1.53
C LYS A 227 -8.39 -12.43 -2.84
N PHE A 228 -7.85 -12.91 -3.96
CA PHE A 228 -8.34 -12.58 -5.30
C PHE A 228 -9.20 -13.68 -5.92
N LEU A 229 -9.37 -14.82 -5.23
CA LEU A 229 -10.19 -15.93 -5.69
C LEU A 229 -11.61 -15.50 -6.14
N PRO A 230 -12.36 -14.65 -5.40
CA PRO A 230 -13.68 -14.20 -5.87
C PRO A 230 -13.63 -13.35 -7.15
N MET A 231 -12.58 -12.55 -7.31
CA MET A 231 -12.36 -11.72 -8.51
C MET A 231 -11.98 -12.60 -9.71
N ALA A 232 -11.08 -13.56 -9.50
CA ALA A 232 -10.67 -14.51 -10.52
C ALA A 232 -11.86 -15.28 -11.11
N LEU A 233 -12.80 -15.75 -10.29
CA LEU A 233 -14.01 -16.42 -10.76
C LEU A 233 -14.91 -15.49 -11.61
N ARG A 234 -15.02 -14.21 -11.26
CA ARG A 234 -15.76 -13.23 -12.09
C ARG A 234 -15.05 -12.94 -13.41
N LEU A 235 -13.72 -12.87 -13.41
CA LEU A 235 -12.94 -12.68 -14.63
C LEU A 235 -13.15 -13.84 -15.60
N LEU A 236 -13.16 -15.09 -15.13
CA LEU A 236 -13.47 -16.26 -15.97
C LEU A 236 -14.83 -16.11 -16.67
N ASP A 237 -15.87 -15.70 -15.96
CA ASP A 237 -17.21 -15.46 -16.55
C ASP A 237 -17.19 -14.33 -17.59
N LYS A 238 -16.47 -13.23 -17.32
CA LYS A 238 -16.33 -12.11 -18.27
C LYS A 238 -15.58 -12.51 -19.53
N TRP A 239 -14.51 -13.27 -19.40
CA TRP A 239 -13.73 -13.82 -20.51
C TRP A 239 -14.40 -15.03 -21.19
N LYS A 240 -15.59 -15.44 -20.75
CA LYS A 240 -16.38 -16.55 -21.32
C LYS A 240 -15.72 -17.93 -21.19
N PHE A 241 -14.98 -18.13 -20.10
CA PHE A 241 -14.44 -19.42 -19.69
C PHE A 241 -15.29 -20.02 -18.57
N LYS A 242 -15.69 -21.28 -18.74
CA LYS A 242 -16.40 -22.03 -17.70
C LYS A 242 -15.39 -22.61 -16.72
N TYR A 243 -15.45 -22.16 -15.47
CA TYR A 243 -14.68 -22.75 -14.37
C TYR A 243 -14.99 -24.26 -14.22
N VAL A 244 -13.96 -25.06 -13.95
CA VAL A 244 -14.06 -26.51 -13.75
C VAL A 244 -13.54 -26.92 -12.39
N CYS A 245 -12.27 -26.66 -12.09
CA CYS A 245 -11.64 -27.04 -10.82
C CYS A 245 -10.49 -26.11 -10.46
N ALA A 246 -9.98 -26.21 -9.23
CA ALA A 246 -8.80 -25.47 -8.78
C ALA A 246 -7.62 -26.43 -8.61
N PHE A 247 -6.48 -26.04 -9.18
CA PHE A 247 -5.19 -26.60 -8.84
C PHE A 247 -4.64 -25.85 -7.62
N VAL A 248 -3.99 -26.58 -6.72
CA VAL A 248 -3.44 -26.07 -5.46
C VAL A 248 -1.95 -26.36 -5.43
N TRP A 249 -1.16 -25.30 -5.47
CA TRP A 249 0.26 -25.36 -5.17
C TRP A 249 0.45 -25.21 -3.67
N HIS A 250 0.88 -26.26 -2.98
CA HIS A 250 1.36 -26.14 -1.61
C HIS A 250 2.74 -25.47 -1.60
N LYS A 251 2.79 -24.29 -1.01
CA LYS A 251 3.95 -23.41 -0.89
C LYS A 251 4.46 -23.47 0.55
N PRO A 252 5.54 -24.21 0.85
CA PRO A 252 6.02 -24.40 2.22
C PRO A 252 6.24 -23.06 2.94
N GLY A 253 5.61 -22.90 4.12
CA GLY A 253 5.60 -21.65 4.90
C GLY A 253 4.50 -20.68 4.47
N GLY A 254 4.74 -19.37 4.58
CA GLY A 254 3.80 -18.34 4.13
C GLY A 254 3.33 -17.38 5.22
N PHE A 255 2.49 -16.43 4.83
CA PHE A 255 2.00 -15.41 5.73
C PHE A 255 0.87 -15.97 6.60
N GLN A 256 1.00 -15.90 7.92
CA GLN A 256 -0.07 -16.20 8.86
C GLN A 256 -0.65 -14.90 9.43
N PRO A 257 -1.88 -14.53 9.08
CA PRO A 257 -2.57 -13.45 9.77
C PRO A 257 -2.84 -13.82 11.23
N VAL A 258 -2.88 -12.81 12.12
CA VAL A 258 -3.18 -13.01 13.54
C VAL A 258 -4.59 -13.61 13.67
N GLY A 259 -4.70 -14.73 14.39
CA GLY A 259 -5.98 -15.42 14.60
C GLY A 259 -6.55 -16.16 13.38
N LEU A 260 -5.79 -16.29 12.29
CA LEU A 260 -6.21 -16.98 11.08
C LEU A 260 -5.23 -18.11 10.67
N PRO A 261 -5.66 -19.05 9.82
CA PRO A 261 -4.77 -20.06 9.24
C PRO A 261 -3.62 -19.44 8.45
N GLN A 262 -2.50 -20.15 8.38
CA GLN A 262 -1.38 -19.75 7.53
C GLN A 262 -1.75 -19.91 6.06
N TYR A 263 -1.49 -18.88 5.25
CA TYR A 263 -1.65 -18.94 3.80
C TYR A 263 -0.42 -19.59 3.19
N ASN A 264 -0.46 -20.93 3.10
CA ASN A 264 0.62 -21.79 2.59
C ASN A 264 0.29 -22.39 1.21
N CYS A 265 -0.64 -21.79 0.46
CA CYS A 265 -0.93 -22.23 -0.89
C CYS A 265 -1.27 -21.08 -1.84
N GLU A 266 -1.07 -21.34 -3.13
CA GLU A 266 -1.57 -20.54 -4.25
C GLU A 266 -2.43 -21.43 -5.15
N PHE A 267 -3.32 -20.82 -5.92
CA PHE A 267 -4.27 -21.53 -6.76
C PHE A 267 -4.00 -21.26 -8.23
N ALA A 268 -4.16 -22.27 -9.08
CA ALA A 268 -4.34 -22.09 -10.52
C ALA A 268 -5.74 -22.60 -10.88
N LEU A 269 -6.67 -21.69 -11.19
CA LEU A 269 -8.03 -22.06 -11.55
C LEU A 269 -8.05 -22.60 -12.97
N TYR A 270 -8.48 -23.85 -13.13
CA TYR A 270 -8.72 -24.42 -14.44
C TYR A 270 -10.13 -24.09 -14.91
N ALA A 271 -10.20 -23.51 -16.11
CA ALA A 271 -11.42 -23.20 -16.82
C ALA A 271 -11.28 -23.58 -18.29
N ARG A 272 -12.41 -23.73 -18.99
CA ARG A 272 -12.43 -24.06 -20.42
C ARG A 272 -13.36 -23.17 -21.22
N LYS A 273 -12.97 -22.91 -22.46
CA LYS A 273 -13.85 -22.44 -23.54
C LYS A 273 -14.02 -23.60 -24.51
N GLY A 274 -15.25 -23.84 -24.99
CA GLY A 274 -15.55 -25.01 -25.82
C GLY A 274 -15.37 -26.34 -25.06
N ALA A 275 -14.96 -27.39 -25.77
CA ALA A 275 -14.73 -28.74 -25.27
C ALA A 275 -13.30 -29.24 -25.56
N PRO A 276 -12.24 -28.55 -25.06
CA PRO A 276 -10.86 -28.96 -25.26
C PRO A 276 -10.56 -30.26 -24.52
N GLU A 277 -9.72 -31.09 -25.13
CA GLU A 277 -9.30 -32.39 -24.61
C GLU A 277 -7.84 -32.34 -24.12
N PHE A 278 -7.57 -32.94 -22.98
CA PHE A 278 -6.20 -33.15 -22.52
C PHE A 278 -5.57 -34.31 -23.29
N VAL A 279 -4.33 -34.13 -23.76
CA VAL A 279 -3.61 -35.15 -24.56
C VAL A 279 -3.07 -36.30 -23.71
N GLU A 280 -2.91 -36.08 -22.41
CA GLU A 280 -2.46 -37.06 -21.43
C GLU A 280 -3.05 -36.70 -20.05
N THR A 281 -3.45 -37.70 -19.26
CA THR A 281 -4.11 -37.50 -17.95
C THR A 281 -3.54 -38.35 -16.81
N LYS A 282 -2.59 -39.24 -17.11
CA LYS A 282 -1.86 -40.01 -16.10
C LYS A 282 -1.15 -39.06 -15.14
N ASP A 283 -1.25 -39.34 -13.84
CA ASP A 283 -0.61 -38.55 -12.77
C ASP A 283 -0.89 -37.04 -12.86
N PHE A 284 -2.08 -36.66 -13.33
CA PHE A 284 -2.49 -35.27 -13.49
C PHE A 284 -3.27 -34.77 -12.27
N PHE A 285 -2.55 -34.50 -11.17
CA PHE A 285 -3.14 -34.15 -9.89
C PHE A 285 -3.46 -32.66 -9.76
N CYS A 286 -4.61 -32.33 -9.17
CA CYS A 286 -4.97 -30.95 -8.84
C CYS A 286 -4.12 -30.38 -7.68
N CYS A 287 -3.53 -31.20 -6.81
CA CYS A 287 -2.70 -30.73 -5.70
C CYS A 287 -1.25 -31.18 -5.90
N PHE A 288 -0.30 -30.26 -5.74
CA PHE A 288 1.11 -30.56 -5.92
C PHE A 288 2.01 -29.73 -4.99
N ASN A 289 3.20 -30.27 -4.71
CA ASN A 289 4.24 -29.62 -3.92
C ASN A 289 5.33 -29.09 -4.86
N ALA A 290 5.76 -27.85 -4.64
CA ALA A 290 6.92 -27.29 -5.32
C ALA A 290 7.61 -26.25 -4.42
N PRO A 291 8.95 -26.09 -4.49
CA PRO A 291 9.68 -25.16 -3.65
C PRO A 291 9.29 -23.71 -3.93
N ARG A 292 9.33 -22.87 -2.89
CA ARG A 292 9.20 -21.42 -3.05
C ARG A 292 10.49 -20.87 -3.66
N ARG A 293 10.33 -20.03 -4.68
CA ARG A 293 11.44 -19.36 -5.38
C ARG A 293 11.36 -17.85 -5.21
N GLU A 294 11.94 -17.09 -6.14
CA GLU A 294 11.88 -15.63 -6.20
C GLU A 294 10.43 -15.11 -6.13
N HIS A 295 10.27 -13.86 -5.70
CA HIS A 295 8.95 -13.31 -5.45
C HIS A 295 8.05 -13.36 -6.70
N SER A 296 6.86 -13.93 -6.54
CA SER A 296 5.84 -14.12 -7.59
C SER A 296 6.21 -15.09 -8.72
N ARG A 297 7.36 -15.79 -8.65
CA ARG A 297 7.71 -16.83 -9.63
C ARG A 297 6.91 -18.10 -9.39
N LYS A 298 6.18 -18.53 -10.41
CA LYS A 298 5.36 -19.75 -10.42
C LYS A 298 6.24 -21.00 -10.63
N PRO A 299 5.84 -22.18 -10.12
CA PRO A 299 6.71 -23.36 -10.09
C PRO A 299 6.83 -24.03 -11.46
N ASP A 300 8.04 -24.45 -11.84
CA ASP A 300 8.30 -25.11 -13.14
C ASP A 300 7.51 -26.41 -13.31
N ALA A 301 7.33 -27.18 -12.22
CA ALA A 301 6.53 -28.40 -12.20
C ALA A 301 5.09 -28.21 -12.71
N PHE A 302 4.51 -27.02 -12.50
CA PHE A 302 3.20 -26.68 -13.06
C PHE A 302 3.28 -26.58 -14.59
N TYR A 303 4.27 -25.87 -15.12
CA TYR A 303 4.43 -25.69 -16.56
C TYR A 303 4.85 -26.97 -17.28
N GLU A 304 5.66 -27.82 -16.64
CA GLU A 304 5.93 -29.18 -17.12
C GLU A 304 4.65 -30.00 -17.25
N THR A 305 3.78 -29.93 -16.24
CA THR A 305 2.47 -30.59 -16.27
C THR A 305 1.61 -30.04 -17.40
N VAL A 306 1.47 -28.71 -17.52
CA VAL A 306 0.67 -28.09 -18.57
C VAL A 306 1.17 -28.45 -19.98
N ARG A 307 2.48 -28.47 -20.23
CA ARG A 307 3.05 -28.89 -21.52
C ARG A 307 2.76 -30.34 -21.86
N ARG A 308 2.74 -31.21 -20.85
CA ARG A 308 2.47 -32.64 -21.02
C ARG A 308 1.00 -32.91 -21.34
N VAL A 309 0.09 -32.17 -20.72
CA VAL A 309 -1.35 -32.47 -20.77
C VAL A 309 -2.13 -31.60 -21.76
N CYS A 310 -1.60 -30.44 -22.16
CA CYS A 310 -2.25 -29.53 -23.10
C CYS A 310 -1.46 -29.41 -24.41
N ASP A 311 -2.15 -29.44 -25.55
CA ASP A 311 -1.51 -29.29 -26.86
C ASP A 311 -1.03 -27.85 -27.14
N SER A 312 -0.15 -27.71 -28.11
CA SER A 312 0.34 -26.45 -28.67
C SER A 312 -0.67 -25.87 -29.67
N PRO A 313 -0.75 -24.54 -29.84
CA PRO A 313 0.06 -23.50 -29.20
C PRO A 313 -0.40 -23.15 -27.79
N ARG A 314 0.57 -22.78 -26.95
CA ARG A 314 0.37 -22.36 -25.55
C ARG A 314 0.88 -20.93 -25.31
N LEU A 315 0.17 -20.16 -24.51
CA LEU A 315 0.53 -18.79 -24.13
C LEU A 315 0.70 -18.66 -22.61
N ASP A 316 1.72 -17.94 -22.16
CA ASP A 316 1.92 -17.51 -20.78
C ASP A 316 1.85 -15.98 -20.67
N MET A 317 0.77 -15.48 -20.08
CA MET A 317 0.48 -14.06 -19.93
C MET A 317 0.96 -13.53 -18.58
N PHE A 318 1.68 -12.41 -18.62
CA PHE A 318 2.33 -11.71 -17.51
C PHE A 318 3.47 -12.47 -16.83
N SER A 319 3.92 -13.60 -17.38
CA SER A 319 5.14 -14.24 -16.91
C SER A 319 6.35 -13.34 -17.16
N ARG A 320 7.25 -13.33 -16.17
CA ARG A 320 8.54 -12.64 -16.19
C ARG A 320 9.70 -13.52 -16.64
N GLU A 321 9.39 -14.76 -17.00
CA GLU A 321 10.31 -15.83 -17.35
C GLU A 321 9.83 -16.48 -18.64
N ALA A 322 10.72 -16.57 -19.63
CA ALA A 322 10.47 -17.34 -20.84
C ALA A 322 10.38 -18.83 -20.48
N ARG A 323 9.39 -19.52 -21.04
CA ARG A 323 9.15 -20.95 -20.75
C ARG A 323 9.12 -21.74 -22.03
N THR A 324 9.96 -22.75 -22.11
CA THR A 324 10.04 -23.63 -23.28
C THR A 324 8.65 -24.15 -23.68
N GLY A 325 8.24 -23.91 -24.93
CA GLY A 325 6.96 -24.38 -25.46
C GLY A 325 5.73 -23.53 -25.07
N PHE A 326 5.95 -22.33 -24.53
CA PHE A 326 4.95 -21.26 -24.39
C PHE A 326 5.43 -20.02 -25.11
N ASP A 327 4.51 -19.36 -25.83
CA ASP A 327 4.70 -17.96 -26.20
C ASP A 327 4.53 -17.10 -24.95
N GLN A 328 5.25 -15.98 -24.87
CA GLN A 328 5.21 -15.09 -23.71
C GLN A 328 4.58 -13.75 -24.09
N PHE A 329 3.73 -13.20 -23.21
CA PHE A 329 3.12 -11.90 -23.40
C PHE A 329 3.10 -11.09 -22.09
N GLY A 330 3.75 -9.93 -22.03
CA GLY A 330 3.74 -9.03 -20.86
C GLY A 330 4.85 -7.97 -20.87
N ASN A 331 4.80 -7.02 -19.93
CA ASN A 331 5.66 -5.82 -19.91
C ASN A 331 7.08 -6.04 -19.37
N GLU A 332 7.40 -7.23 -18.83
CA GLU A 332 8.71 -7.54 -18.22
C GLU A 332 9.21 -8.95 -18.64
N THR A 333 9.26 -9.23 -19.95
CA THR A 333 9.56 -10.59 -20.45
C THR A 333 10.96 -11.12 -20.08
N ASP A 334 11.93 -10.22 -19.86
CA ASP A 334 13.36 -10.56 -19.79
C ASP A 334 13.95 -10.55 -18.36
N LYS A 335 13.10 -10.53 -17.32
CA LYS A 335 13.56 -10.33 -15.93
C LYS A 335 14.23 -11.55 -15.32
N PHE A 336 13.93 -12.75 -15.83
CA PHE A 336 14.60 -13.99 -15.47
C PHE A 336 15.03 -14.73 -16.74
N PRO A 337 16.33 -14.78 -17.08
CA PRO A 337 16.79 -15.58 -18.20
C PRO A 337 16.60 -17.07 -17.91
N GLU A 338 16.41 -17.87 -18.97
CA GLU A 338 16.28 -19.33 -18.91
C GLU A 338 17.46 -19.91 -18.10
N ALA A 339 17.16 -20.75 -17.11
CA ALA A 339 18.21 -21.47 -16.41
C ALA A 339 18.87 -22.46 -17.40
N PRO A 340 20.21 -22.56 -17.41
CA PRO A 340 20.94 -23.40 -18.37
C PRO A 340 20.61 -24.89 -18.26
#